data_AF-A0A6M0MAY8-F1
#
_entry.id   AF-A0A6M0MAY8-F1
#
_cell.length_a   1.000
_cell.length_b   1.000
_cell.length_c   1.000
_cell.angle_alpha   90.00
_cell.angle_beta   90.00
_cell.angle_gamma   90.00
#
_symmetry.space_group_name_H-M   'P 1'
#
loop_
_entity.id
_entity.type
_entity.pdbx_description
1 polymer ?
#
loop_
_entity_poly.entity_id
_entity_poly.type
_entity_poly.pdbx_seq_one_letter_code
_entity_poly.pdbx_strand_id
1 'polypeptide(L)' 'MKEQSLLYKVIYQITDCEVHKLYKFTKGKTQWWYSPHYDTIMAMTTGERPLPFMKKHPEIDDWIFVLETIAGKIMVK' A
#
# COMPACT_ATOMS: atom_id res chain seq x y z
N MET A 1 -2.73 8.31 -17.93
CA MET A 1 -1.33 8.55 -17.49
C MET A 1 -1.14 8.55 -15.97
N LYS A 2 -2.05 9.10 -15.15
CA LYS A 2 -1.88 9.13 -13.68
C LYS A 2 -1.95 7.74 -12.99
N GLU A 3 -2.83 6.84 -13.43
CA GLU A 3 -3.03 5.54 -12.77
C GLU A 3 -1.87 4.56 -13.00
N GLN A 4 -1.31 4.50 -14.21
CA GLN A 4 -0.10 3.70 -14.48
C GLN A 4 1.05 4.13 -13.56
N SER A 5 1.20 5.43 -13.29
CA SER A 5 2.21 5.95 -12.36
C SER A 5 2.01 5.47 -10.92
N LEU A 6 0.78 5.32 -10.45
CA LEU A 6 0.51 4.85 -9.09
C LEU A 6 0.85 3.38 -8.92
N LEU A 7 0.46 2.54 -9.89
CA LEU A 7 0.79 1.12 -9.87
C LEU A 7 2.32 0.91 -9.84
N TYR A 8 3.08 1.65 -10.66
CA TYR A 8 4.54 1.59 -10.65
C TYR A 8 5.15 2.01 -9.30
N LYS A 9 4.62 3.06 -8.65
CA LYS A 9 5.05 3.45 -7.31
C LYS A 9 4.85 2.32 -6.30
N VAL A 10 3.70 1.64 -6.35
CA VAL A 10 3.39 0.53 -5.43
C VAL A 10 4.25 -0.71 -5.71
N ILE A 11 4.45 -1.05 -6.99
CA ILE A 11 5.35 -2.15 -7.38
C ILE A 11 6.78 -1.88 -6.88
N TYR A 12 7.29 -0.67 -7.07
CA TYR A 12 8.59 -0.28 -6.55
C TYR A 12 8.68 -0.47 -5.02
N GLN A 13 7.63 -0.07 -4.29
CA GLN A 13 7.59 -0.22 -2.83
C GLN A 13 7.55 -1.68 -2.37
N ILE A 14 6.87 -2.55 -3.12
CA ILE A 14 6.88 -4.00 -2.87
C ILE A 14 8.30 -4.56 -3.07
N THR A 15 8.94 -4.22 -4.18
CA THR A 15 10.32 -4.65 -4.46
C THR A 15 11.31 -4.14 -3.41
N ASP A 16 11.17 -2.89 -2.97
CA ASP A 16 12.00 -2.32 -1.90
C ASP A 16 11.82 -3.10 -0.57
N CYS A 17 10.59 -3.49 -0.22
CA CYS A 17 10.32 -4.33 0.94
C CYS A 17 10.97 -5.72 0.84
N GLU A 18 11.00 -6.32 -0.36
CA GLU A 18 11.66 -7.61 -0.60
C GLU A 18 13.18 -7.50 -0.43
N VAL A 19 13.80 -6.46 -1.02
CA VAL A 19 15.24 -6.17 -0.91
C VAL A 19 15.64 -6.00 0.55
N HIS A 20 14.86 -5.25 1.32
CA HIS A 20 15.10 -5.00 2.74
C HIS A 20 14.61 -6.12 3.67
N LYS A 21 14.20 -7.27 3.13
CA LYS A 21 13.76 -8.45 3.90
C LYS A 21 12.64 -8.14 4.89
N LEU A 22 11.72 -7.23 4.54
CA LEU A 22 10.54 -6.89 5.32
C LEU A 22 9.47 -7.97 5.17
N TYR A 23 9.79 -9.19 5.61
CA TYR A 23 9.01 -10.41 5.41
C TYR A 23 7.58 -10.36 5.91
N LYS A 24 7.27 -9.47 6.86
CA LYS A 24 5.91 -9.25 7.36
C LYS A 24 4.95 -8.81 6.25
N PHE A 25 5.43 -8.11 5.23
CA PHE A 25 4.64 -7.63 4.09
C PHE A 25 4.72 -8.53 2.86
N THR A 26 5.58 -9.55 2.87
CA THR A 26 5.87 -10.38 1.69
C THR A 26 5.65 -11.87 1.91
N LYS A 27 5.28 -12.33 3.12
CA LYS A 27 4.95 -13.75 3.39
C LYS A 27 3.45 -14.04 3.50
N GLY A 28 2.64 -13.03 3.76
CA GLY A 28 1.20 -13.16 3.95
C GLY A 28 0.39 -12.47 2.86
N LYS A 29 -0.89 -12.26 3.16
CA LYS A 29 -1.75 -11.35 2.42
C LYS A 29 -1.38 -9.91 2.82
N THR A 30 -1.19 -9.02 1.86
CA THR A 30 -0.90 -7.61 2.12
C THR A 30 -1.67 -6.75 1.12
N GLN A 31 -2.39 -5.77 1.65
CA GLN A 31 -3.12 -4.79 0.87
C GLN A 31 -2.34 -3.49 0.84
N TRP A 32 -2.22 -2.89 -0.34
CA TRP A 32 -1.46 -1.68 -0.58
C TRP A 32 -2.41 -0.54 -0.86
N TRP A 33 -2.31 0.49 -0.02
CA TRP A 33 -3.19 1.65 -0.03
C TRP A 33 -2.37 2.90 -0.33
N TYR A 34 -2.99 3.86 -0.99
CA TYR A 34 -2.37 5.13 -1.35
C TYR A 34 -3.24 6.30 -0.89
N SER A 35 -2.63 7.30 -0.26
CA SER A 35 -3.27 8.58 0.02
C SER A 35 -2.72 9.64 -0.94
N PRO A 36 -3.56 10.19 -1.84
CA PRO A 36 -3.17 11.30 -2.71
C PRO A 36 -2.76 12.56 -1.94
N HIS A 37 -3.41 12.85 -0.83
CA HIS A 37 -3.15 14.05 -0.03
C HIS A 37 -1.77 14.01 0.61
N TYR A 38 -1.35 12.85 1.10
CA TYR A 38 -0.04 12.65 1.73
C TYR A 38 1.03 12.10 0.77
N ASP A 39 0.69 11.85 -0.51
CA ASP A 39 1.51 11.10 -1.50
C ASP A 39 2.23 9.89 -0.87
N THR A 40 1.49 9.09 -0.10
CA THR A 40 2.07 8.02 0.72
C THR A 40 1.41 6.68 0.44
N ILE A 41 2.22 5.62 0.42
CA ILE A 41 1.79 4.23 0.30
C ILE A 41 1.86 3.55 1.67
N MET A 42 0.82 2.79 2.02
CA MET A 42 0.75 2.02 3.26
C MET A 42 0.40 0.56 3.00
N ALA A 43 1.15 -0.34 3.64
CA ALA A 43 0.96 -1.78 3.57
C ALA A 43 0.19 -2.29 4.80
N MET A 44 -0.97 -2.91 4.56
CA MET A 44 -1.86 -3.42 5.59
C MET A 44 -1.93 -4.95 5.52
N THR A 45 -1.56 -5.62 6.62
CA THR A 45 -1.57 -7.09 6.73
C THR A 45 -2.83 -7.62 7.43
N THR A 46 -3.64 -6.74 8.01
CA THR A 46 -4.86 -7.10 8.76
C THR A 46 -6.10 -7.22 7.87
N GLY A 47 -6.02 -6.75 6.61
CA GLY A 47 -7.19 -6.62 5.72
C GLY A 47 -8.05 -5.40 6.04
N GLU A 48 -7.66 -4.58 7.02
CA GLU A 48 -8.30 -3.32 7.34
C GLU A 48 -7.70 -2.18 6.52
N ARG A 49 -8.52 -1.19 6.20
CA ARG A 49 -8.08 0.06 5.59
C ARG A 49 -7.20 0.85 6.59
N PRO A 50 -6.16 1.57 6.14
CA PRO A 50 -5.36 2.41 7.03
C PRO A 50 -6.20 3.46 7.76
N LEU A 51 -5.78 3.78 8.98
CA LEU A 51 -6.33 4.92 9.71
C LEU A 51 -5.75 6.24 9.17
N PRO A 52 -6.45 7.37 9.32
CA PRO A 52 -5.90 8.69 9.00
C PRO A 52 -4.55 8.93 9.70
N PHE A 53 -3.59 9.49 8.96
CA PHE A 53 -2.19 9.59 9.36
C PHE A 53 -1.96 10.41 10.64
N MET A 54 -2.80 11.42 10.92
CA MET A 54 -2.61 12.31 12.07
C MET A 54 -3.93 12.76 12.70
N LYS A 55 -3.92 12.87 14.03
CA LYS A 55 -4.94 13.57 14.84
C LYS A 55 -5.12 15.06 14.48
N LYS A 56 -4.22 15.63 13.67
CA LYS A 56 -4.29 17.03 13.21
C LYS A 56 -5.30 17.24 12.09
N HIS A 57 -5.52 16.22 11.25
CA HIS A 57 -6.52 16.21 10.18
C HIS A 57 -7.23 14.85 10.14
N PRO A 58 -7.97 14.50 11.20
CA PRO A 58 -8.67 13.22 11.30
C PRO A 58 -9.76 13.05 10.22
N GLU A 59 -10.16 14.13 9.56
CA GLU A 59 -11.13 14.15 8.46
C GLU A 59 -10.58 13.69 7.10
N ILE A 60 -9.25 13.61 6.93
CA ILE A 60 -8.65 13.20 5.65
C ILE A 60 -8.59 11.68 5.59
N ASP A 61 -9.67 11.13 5.04
CA ASP A 61 -9.86 9.71 4.76
C ASP A 61 -9.88 9.46 3.25
N ASP A 62 -8.74 9.67 2.61
CA ASP A 62 -8.57 9.62 1.16
C ASP A 62 -7.81 8.36 0.69
N TRP A 63 -7.83 7.31 1.52
CA TRP A 63 -7.14 6.06 1.22
C TRP A 63 -7.78 5.33 0.05
N ILE A 64 -7.01 5.19 -1.03
CA ILE A 64 -7.37 4.45 -2.24
C ILE A 64 -6.71 3.08 -2.17
N PHE A 65 -7.52 2.02 -2.28
CA PHE A 65 -6.99 0.68 -2.47
C PHE A 65 -6.34 0.58 -3.86
N VAL A 66 -5.08 0.12 -3.91
CA VAL A 66 -4.36 -0.04 -5.18
C VAL A 66 -4.34 -1.49 -5.62
N LEU A 67 -3.75 -2.36 -4.81
CA LEU A 67 -3.62 -3.78 -5.13
C LEU A 67 -3.42 -4.64 -3.88
N GLU A 68 -3.49 -5.94 -4.08
CA GLU A 68 -3.22 -6.95 -3.06
C GLU A 68 -2.07 -7.85 -3.50
N THR A 69 -1.23 -8.25 -2.55
CA THR A 69 -0.18 -9.25 -2.76
C THR A 69 -0.40 -10.44 -1.85
N ILE A 70 -0.11 -11.65 -2.34
CA ILE A 70 -0.06 -12.88 -1.54
C ILE A 70 1.33 -13.46 -1.66
N ALA A 71 2.02 -13.59 -0.51
CA ALA A 71 3.40 -14.06 -0.46
C ALA A 71 4.32 -13.28 -1.45
N GLY A 72 4.17 -11.95 -1.49
CA GLY A 72 4.96 -11.05 -2.34
C GLY A 72 4.50 -10.99 -3.80
N LYS A 73 3.62 -11.90 -4.24
CA LYS A 73 3.12 -11.92 -5.62
C LYS A 73 1.91 -11.01 -5.78
N ILE A 74 1.92 -10.16 -6.82
CA ILE A 74 0.82 -9.28 -7.18
C ILE A 74 -0.39 -10.13 -7.58
N MET A 75 -1.53 -9.86 -6.94
CA MET A 75 -2.81 -10.43 -7.30
C MET A 75 -3.63 -9.38 -8.03
N VAL A 76 -3.90 -9.62 -9.31
CA VAL A 76 -4.85 -8.82 -10.09
C VAL A 76 -6.22 -9.46 -9.90
N LYS A 77 -7.19 -8.70 -9.41
CA LYS A 77 -8.59 -9.14 -9.27
C LYS A 77 -9.44 -8.52 -10.36
#